data_AF-A0A9J6G0M5-F1
#
_entry.id   AF-A0A9J6G0M5-F1
#
_cell.length_a   1.000
_cell.length_b   1.000
_cell.length_c   1.000
_cell.angle_alpha   90.00
_cell.angle_beta   90.00
_cell.angle_gamma   90.00
#
_symmetry.space_group_name_H-M   'P 1'
#
loop_
_entity.id
_entity.type
_entity.pdbx_description
1 polymer ?
#
loop_
_entity_poly.entity_id
_entity_poly.type
_entity_poly.pdbx_seq_one_letter_code
_entity_poly.pdbx_strand_id
1 'polypeptide(L)'
;MMDAQDGSLAPTTENLAGKEGELFGIGTEGEPVEPTLPPKRMTEEEAMAQCVLFFIAGQEMTSSTLAFAAYLLAVHPSVQDKLRREVDECIVTHGSEPSVDVILKLEYLHCVISETLRMYPSEIRFSDENVGSIRPYTYLPFGAGPRSCIGMRLALQAVKLCLLHSLHNVQFVSTAATQVGKRTTLTKRIVFD
;
A
#
# COMPACT_ATOMS: atom_id res chain seq x y z
N MET A 1 -67.84 1.84 14.33
CA MET A 1 -68.05 3.15 14.97
C MET A 1 -67.30 3.16 16.27
N MET A 2 -66.29 4.01 16.41
CA MET A 2 -66.21 5.01 17.48
C MET A 2 -64.93 5.81 17.29
N ASP A 3 -65.15 7.12 17.28
CA ASP A 3 -64.30 8.19 16.78
C ASP A 3 -63.06 8.48 17.63
N ALA A 4 -62.06 9.07 16.98
CA ALA A 4 -60.96 9.77 17.62
C ALA A 4 -61.46 11.08 18.26
N GLN A 5 -60.97 11.39 19.46
CA GLN A 5 -60.91 12.76 19.98
C GLN A 5 -59.62 13.02 20.77
N ASP A 6 -59.07 14.20 20.49
CA ASP A 6 -57.82 14.80 20.96
C ASP A 6 -57.81 15.19 22.45
N GLY A 7 -56.62 15.24 23.04
CA GLY A 7 -56.40 15.89 24.34
C GLY A 7 -54.97 15.71 24.91
N SER A 8 -54.16 16.75 24.77
CA SER A 8 -52.74 16.90 25.18
C SER A 8 -52.44 16.76 26.69
N LEU A 9 -51.27 16.20 27.04
CA LEU A 9 -50.17 16.82 27.83
C LEU A 9 -49.15 15.75 28.33
N ALA A 10 -47.87 16.13 28.32
CA ALA A 10 -46.67 15.29 28.37
C ALA A 10 -46.31 14.62 29.71
N PRO A 11 -45.45 13.58 29.69
CA PRO A 11 -44.58 13.26 30.80
C PRO A 11 -43.08 13.16 30.42
N THR A 12 -42.26 13.66 31.34
CA THR A 12 -40.80 13.67 31.41
C THR A 12 -40.20 12.26 31.44
N THR A 13 -39.08 12.04 30.74
CA THR A 13 -38.14 10.96 31.04
C THR A 13 -36.70 11.49 31.05
N GLU A 14 -36.06 11.40 32.21
CA GLU A 14 -34.64 11.64 32.41
C GLU A 14 -33.83 10.63 31.58
N ASN A 15 -32.90 11.13 30.75
CA ASN A 15 -32.19 10.32 29.77
C ASN A 15 -30.71 10.18 30.14
N LEU A 16 -30.25 8.93 30.28
CA LEU A 16 -28.88 8.51 30.57
C LEU A 16 -27.85 8.84 29.46
N ALA A 17 -28.11 9.83 28.61
CA ALA A 17 -27.30 10.17 27.43
C ALA A 17 -26.05 11.02 27.75
N GLY A 18 -25.74 11.24 29.03
CA GLY A 18 -24.80 12.28 29.47
C GLY A 18 -23.31 11.92 29.54
N LYS A 19 -22.87 10.71 29.16
CA LYS A 19 -21.44 10.31 29.36
C LYS A 19 -20.65 9.90 28.13
N GLU A 20 -21.28 9.80 26.96
CA GLU A 20 -20.58 9.34 25.75
C GLU A 20 -20.17 10.50 24.82
N GLY A 21 -20.86 11.65 24.91
CA GLY A 21 -20.61 12.82 24.05
C GLY A 21 -19.38 13.67 24.41
N GLU A 22 -18.91 13.63 25.67
CA GLU A 22 -17.75 14.43 26.10
C GLU A 22 -16.41 13.89 25.60
N LEU A 23 -16.30 12.58 25.31
CA LEU A 23 -15.01 11.95 25.01
C LEU A 23 -14.48 12.27 23.60
N PHE A 24 -15.37 12.61 22.67
CA PHE A 24 -15.01 12.91 21.28
C PHE A 24 -15.27 14.35 20.85
N GLY A 25 -15.67 15.24 21.76
CA GLY A 25 -15.81 16.67 21.48
C GLY A 25 -16.71 16.98 20.28
N ILE A 26 -17.67 16.10 19.97
CA ILE A 26 -18.67 16.35 18.94
C ILE A 26 -19.75 17.17 19.63
N GLY A 27 -19.53 18.48 19.66
CA GLY A 27 -20.52 19.46 20.09
C GLY A 27 -21.80 19.29 19.26
N THR A 28 -22.93 19.28 19.96
CA THR A 28 -24.27 19.37 19.39
C THR A 28 -24.35 20.53 18.41
N GLU A 29 -24.95 20.28 17.25
CA GLU A 29 -25.13 21.25 16.17
C GLU A 29 -25.76 22.55 16.68
N GLY A 30 -25.22 23.71 16.30
CA GLY A 30 -25.99 24.95 16.39
C GLY A 30 -25.29 26.29 16.62
N GLU A 31 -23.96 26.39 16.74
CA GLU A 31 -23.30 27.71 16.70
C GLU A 31 -22.53 27.87 15.38
N PRO A 32 -22.79 28.92 14.57
CA PRO A 32 -22.01 29.19 13.38
C PRO A 32 -20.61 29.60 13.83
N VAL A 33 -19.68 28.65 13.79
CA VAL A 33 -18.26 28.97 13.86
C VAL A 33 -17.92 29.72 12.58
N GLU A 34 -17.98 31.04 12.64
CA GLU A 34 -17.39 31.91 11.62
C GLU A 34 -15.97 31.38 11.36
N PRO A 35 -15.62 31.02 10.12
CA PRO A 35 -14.26 30.62 9.81
C PRO A 35 -13.36 31.83 10.09
N THR A 36 -12.70 31.82 11.24
CA THR A 36 -11.82 32.89 11.75
C THR A 36 -10.57 33.11 10.88
N LEU A 37 -10.40 32.29 9.85
CA LEU A 37 -9.32 32.40 8.88
C LEU A 37 -9.92 32.42 7.46
N PRO A 38 -9.51 33.39 6.62
CA PRO A 38 -9.87 33.32 5.21
C PRO A 38 -9.38 31.99 4.63
N PRO A 39 -10.14 31.34 3.72
CA PRO A 39 -9.73 30.07 3.13
C PRO A 39 -8.37 30.25 2.45
N LYS A 40 -7.31 29.72 3.07
CA LYS A 40 -5.96 29.79 2.53
C LYS A 40 -5.93 28.97 1.24
N ARG A 41 -5.84 29.67 0.11
CA ARG A 41 -5.62 29.05 -1.20
C ARG A 41 -4.15 28.64 -1.29
N MET A 42 -3.90 27.47 -1.89
CA MET A 42 -2.53 27.02 -2.17
C MET A 42 -1.89 27.98 -3.17
N THR A 43 -0.71 28.51 -2.83
CA THR A 43 0.04 29.36 -3.74
C THR A 43 0.68 28.52 -4.86
N GLU A 44 1.09 29.15 -5.95
CA GLU A 44 1.81 28.45 -7.03
C GLU A 44 3.12 27.83 -6.52
N GLU A 45 3.85 28.54 -5.65
CA GLU A 45 5.05 28.02 -5.00
C GLU A 45 4.78 26.80 -4.12
N GLU A 46 3.71 26.84 -3.32
CA GLU A 46 3.29 25.70 -2.51
C GLU A 46 2.88 24.52 -3.40
N ALA A 47 2.15 24.78 -4.50
CA ALA A 47 1.74 23.76 -5.46
C ALA A 47 2.95 23.09 -6.12
N MET A 48 3.92 23.89 -6.59
CA MET A 48 5.17 23.39 -7.18
C MET A 48 5.96 22.57 -6.17
N ALA A 49 6.10 23.05 -4.92
CA ALA A 49 6.79 22.33 -3.87
C ALA A 49 6.16 20.96 -3.59
N GLN A 50 4.82 20.86 -3.58
CA GLN A 50 4.13 19.57 -3.45
C GLN A 50 4.39 18.65 -4.64
N CYS A 51 4.37 19.16 -5.88
CA CYS A 51 4.68 18.37 -7.08
C CYS A 51 6.10 17.77 -7.02
N VAL A 52 7.09 18.57 -6.63
CA VAL A 52 8.48 18.12 -6.48
C VAL A 52 8.59 17.04 -5.39
N LEU A 53 7.91 17.23 -4.26
CA LEU A 53 7.89 16.25 -3.18
C LEU A 53 7.28 14.91 -3.64
N PHE A 54 6.15 14.94 -4.36
CA PHE A 54 5.53 13.72 -4.89
C PHE A 54 6.41 13.00 -5.91
N PHE A 55 7.15 13.74 -6.73
CA PHE A 55 8.07 13.17 -7.70
C PHE A 55 9.21 12.40 -7.01
N ILE A 56 9.89 13.03 -6.04
CA ILE A 56 11.00 12.41 -5.31
C ILE A 56 10.50 11.20 -4.52
N ALA A 57 9.41 11.36 -3.76
CA ALA A 57 8.84 10.29 -2.94
C ALA A 57 8.37 9.08 -3.77
N GLY A 58 7.83 9.32 -4.98
CA GLY A 58 7.37 8.24 -5.87
C GLY A 58 8.51 7.54 -6.61
N GLN A 59 9.54 8.29 -7.03
CA GLN A 59 10.62 7.78 -7.87
C GLN A 59 11.50 6.79 -7.11
N GLU A 60 12.02 7.18 -5.94
CA GLU A 60 12.98 6.37 -5.19
C GLU A 60 12.37 5.03 -4.74
N MET A 61 11.10 5.07 -4.32
CA MET A 61 10.34 3.89 -3.90
C MET A 61 10.09 2.91 -5.06
N THR A 62 9.66 3.42 -6.21
CA THR A 62 9.33 2.59 -7.39
C THR A 62 10.60 1.97 -7.97
N SER A 63 11.67 2.78 -8.11
CA SER A 63 12.97 2.34 -8.64
C SER A 63 13.59 1.25 -7.77
N SER A 64 13.62 1.46 -6.45
CA SER A 64 14.17 0.47 -5.52
C SER A 64 13.40 -0.84 -5.53
N THR A 65 12.06 -0.77 -5.58
CA THR A 65 11.21 -1.97 -5.68
C THR A 65 11.50 -2.76 -6.96
N LEU A 66 11.64 -2.08 -8.10
CA LEU A 66 11.99 -2.73 -9.37
C LEU A 66 13.38 -3.36 -9.33
N ALA A 67 14.37 -2.67 -8.76
CA ALA A 67 15.73 -3.16 -8.64
C ALA A 67 15.79 -4.42 -7.77
N PHE A 68 15.17 -4.40 -6.59
CA PHE A 68 15.12 -5.57 -5.71
C PHE A 68 14.29 -6.71 -6.29
N ALA A 69 13.18 -6.42 -6.98
CA ALA A 69 12.39 -7.44 -7.68
C ALA A 69 13.22 -8.12 -8.77
N ALA A 70 13.91 -7.36 -9.61
CA ALA A 70 14.80 -7.90 -10.65
C ALA A 70 15.93 -8.74 -10.04
N TYR A 71 16.55 -8.27 -8.96
CA TYR A 71 17.56 -9.02 -8.22
C TYR A 71 17.02 -10.33 -7.65
N LEU A 72 15.87 -10.30 -6.97
CA LEU A 72 15.24 -11.49 -6.40
C LEU A 72 14.85 -12.51 -7.49
N LEU A 73 14.35 -12.04 -8.63
CA LEU A 73 14.03 -12.89 -9.77
C LEU A 73 15.28 -13.52 -10.37
N ALA A 74 16.38 -12.77 -10.49
CA ALA A 74 17.67 -13.29 -10.98
C ALA A 74 18.29 -14.38 -10.08
N VAL A 75 18.05 -14.28 -8.76
CA VAL A 75 18.54 -15.24 -7.75
C VAL A 75 17.62 -16.46 -7.60
N HIS A 76 16.34 -16.35 -7.99
CA HIS A 76 15.35 -17.42 -7.88
C HIS A 76 14.73 -17.78 -9.25
N PRO A 77 15.45 -18.54 -10.11
CA PRO A 77 14.98 -18.88 -11.45
C PRO A 77 13.61 -19.58 -11.49
N SER A 78 13.33 -20.47 -10.53
CA SER A 78 12.05 -21.19 -10.48
C SER A 78 10.84 -20.29 -10.26
N VAL A 79 11.02 -19.19 -9.50
CA VAL A 79 10.00 -18.16 -9.29
C VAL A 79 9.84 -17.33 -10.56
N GLN A 80 10.96 -16.96 -11.19
CA GLN A 80 10.95 -16.23 -12.45
C GLN A 80 10.24 -17.01 -13.57
N ASP A 81 10.53 -18.30 -13.74
CA ASP A 81 9.88 -19.14 -14.75
C ASP A 81 8.38 -19.28 -14.52
N LYS A 82 7.96 -19.37 -13.25
CA LYS A 82 6.53 -19.38 -12.90
C LYS A 82 5.86 -18.04 -13.21
N LEU A 83 6.53 -16.92 -12.93
CA LEU A 83 6.01 -15.58 -13.25
C LEU A 83 5.96 -15.33 -14.75
N ARG A 84 6.97 -15.76 -15.50
CA ARG A 84 7.00 -15.66 -16.96
C ARG A 84 5.82 -16.38 -17.60
N ARG A 85 5.47 -17.59 -17.12
CA ARG A 85 4.27 -18.30 -17.61
C ARG A 85 2.99 -17.48 -17.44
N GLU A 86 2.77 -16.88 -16.27
CA GLU A 86 1.60 -16.01 -16.05
C GLU A 86 1.61 -14.79 -17.00
N VAL A 87 2.78 -14.19 -17.24
CA VAL A 87 2.94 -13.06 -18.17
C VAL A 87 2.68 -13.48 -19.62
N ASP A 88 3.25 -14.61 -20.06
CA ASP A 88 3.12 -15.12 -21.41
C ASP A 88 1.65 -15.51 -21.69
N GLU A 89 0.97 -16.15 -20.74
CA GLU A 89 -0.46 -16.47 -20.82
C GLU A 89 -1.34 -15.20 -20.94
N CYS A 90 -1.00 -14.15 -20.19
CA CYS A 90 -1.69 -12.86 -20.27
C CYS A 90 -1.59 -12.24 -21.68
N ILE A 91 -0.38 -12.28 -22.25
CA ILE A 91 -0.07 -11.69 -23.57
C ILE A 91 -0.72 -12.49 -24.70
N VAL A 92 -0.72 -13.82 -24.62
CA VAL A 92 -1.44 -14.66 -25.60
C VAL A 92 -2.95 -14.38 -25.58
N THR A 93 -3.51 -14.13 -24.39
CA THR A 93 -4.96 -13.92 -24.23
C THR A 93 -5.42 -12.51 -24.62
N HIS A 94 -4.62 -11.48 -24.35
CA HIS A 94 -5.03 -10.08 -24.50
C HIS A 94 -4.25 -9.31 -25.59
N GLY A 95 -3.27 -9.94 -26.22
CA GLY A 95 -2.40 -9.33 -27.24
C GLY A 95 -1.09 -8.77 -26.65
N SER A 96 -0.25 -8.21 -27.54
CA SER A 96 1.10 -7.70 -27.20
C SER A 96 1.11 -6.55 -26.20
N GLU A 97 0.00 -5.81 -26.08
CA GLU A 97 -0.16 -4.69 -25.15
C GLU A 97 -1.45 -4.86 -24.33
N PRO A 98 -1.43 -5.65 -23.24
CA PRO A 98 -2.59 -5.81 -22.39
C PRO A 98 -2.96 -4.50 -21.68
N SER A 99 -4.26 -4.25 -21.51
CA SER A 99 -4.75 -3.09 -20.74
C SER A 99 -4.23 -3.10 -19.30
N VAL A 100 -3.99 -1.92 -18.74
CA VAL A 100 -3.52 -1.73 -17.34
C VAL A 100 -4.43 -2.46 -16.35
N ASP A 101 -5.74 -2.48 -16.57
CA ASP A 101 -6.70 -3.15 -15.70
C ASP A 101 -6.54 -4.68 -15.68
N VAL A 102 -6.08 -5.26 -16.79
CA VAL A 102 -5.76 -6.70 -16.89
C VAL A 102 -4.46 -6.98 -16.14
N ILE A 103 -3.43 -6.17 -16.38
CA ILE A 103 -2.12 -6.29 -15.71
C ILE A 103 -2.28 -6.22 -14.18
N LEU A 104 -3.15 -5.34 -13.71
CA LEU A 104 -3.45 -5.20 -12.29
C LEU A 104 -4.04 -6.46 -11.64
N LYS A 105 -4.71 -7.32 -12.41
CA LYS A 105 -5.33 -8.55 -11.92
C LYS A 105 -4.38 -9.75 -11.88
N LEU A 106 -3.17 -9.64 -12.41
CA LEU A 106 -2.17 -10.70 -12.34
C LEU A 106 -1.78 -10.97 -10.87
N GLU A 107 -2.11 -12.17 -10.41
CA GLU A 107 -2.04 -12.56 -9.00
C GLU A 107 -0.61 -12.93 -8.59
N TYR A 108 0.07 -13.74 -9.39
CA TYR A 108 1.43 -14.16 -9.07
C TYR A 108 2.41 -12.98 -9.16
N LEU A 109 2.23 -12.10 -10.15
CA LEU A 109 2.94 -10.83 -10.23
C LEU A 109 2.71 -9.97 -8.97
N HIS A 110 1.48 -9.93 -8.44
CA HIS A 110 1.20 -9.22 -7.19
C HIS A 110 1.92 -9.85 -5.99
N CYS A 111 1.96 -11.19 -5.93
CA CYS A 111 2.67 -11.93 -4.88
C CYS A 111 4.17 -11.64 -4.92
N VAL A 112 4.80 -11.62 -6.10
CA VAL A 112 6.23 -11.31 -6.24
C VAL A 112 6.55 -9.89 -5.79
N ILE A 113 5.72 -8.91 -6.16
CA ILE A 113 5.88 -7.53 -5.69
C ILE A 113 5.70 -7.45 -4.18
N SER A 114 4.68 -8.12 -3.64
CA SER A 114 4.42 -8.12 -2.19
C SER A 114 5.56 -8.76 -1.40
N GLU A 115 6.12 -9.84 -1.90
CA GLU A 115 7.26 -10.51 -1.27
C GLU A 115 8.53 -9.65 -1.36
N THR A 116 8.72 -8.93 -2.47
CA THR A 116 9.80 -7.95 -2.62
C THR A 116 9.68 -6.85 -1.57
N LEU A 117 8.50 -6.24 -1.43
CA LEU A 117 8.20 -5.21 -0.44
C LEU A 117 8.24 -5.73 1.00
N ARG A 118 8.05 -7.04 1.22
CA ARG A 118 8.19 -7.68 2.53
C ARG A 118 9.65 -7.95 2.88
N MET A 119 10.47 -8.39 1.92
CA MET A 119 11.89 -8.67 2.12
C MET A 119 12.73 -7.40 2.24
N TYR A 120 12.40 -6.40 1.43
CA TYR A 120 13.06 -5.09 1.35
C TYR A 120 12.04 -3.93 1.46
N PRO A 121 11.34 -3.75 2.60
CA PRO A 121 10.67 -2.48 2.87
C PRO A 121 11.66 -1.31 2.87
N SER A 122 11.14 -0.11 2.59
CA SER A 122 11.96 1.09 2.37
C SER A 122 12.96 1.39 3.49
N GLU A 123 14.07 2.02 3.11
CA GLU A 123 15.30 2.16 3.90
C GLU A 123 15.10 2.74 5.30
N ILE A 124 14.09 3.59 5.51
CA ILE A 124 13.78 4.18 6.82
C ILE A 124 13.45 3.11 7.88
N ARG A 125 12.89 1.97 7.47
CA ARG A 125 12.53 0.87 8.41
C ARG A 125 13.72 -0.03 8.77
N PHE A 126 14.80 -0.01 7.99
CA PHE A 126 15.96 -0.89 8.17
C PHE A 126 17.28 -0.16 8.41
N SER A 127 17.26 1.12 8.80
CA SER A 127 18.43 1.69 9.46
C SER A 127 18.85 0.73 10.60
N ASP A 128 20.15 0.53 10.81
CA ASP A 128 20.67 -0.39 11.83
C ASP A 128 20.04 -0.14 13.22
N GLU A 129 19.65 1.12 13.45
CA GLU A 129 18.92 1.60 14.62
C GLU A 129 17.49 1.04 14.74
N ASN A 130 16.78 0.88 13.62
CA ASN A 130 15.37 0.47 13.60
C ASN A 130 15.17 -1.05 13.47
N VAL A 131 16.20 -1.81 13.06
CA VAL A 131 16.10 -3.27 12.83
C VAL A 131 15.59 -4.02 14.07
N GLY A 132 16.02 -3.63 15.27
CA GLY A 132 15.60 -4.25 16.54
C GLY A 132 14.14 -4.00 16.92
N SER A 133 13.49 -2.99 16.34
CA SER A 133 12.10 -2.61 16.66
C SER A 133 11.06 -3.29 15.74
N ILE A 134 11.50 -4.01 14.72
CA ILE A 134 10.62 -4.60 13.71
C ILE A 134 9.88 -5.80 14.31
N ARG A 135 8.59 -5.61 14.60
CA ARG A 135 7.72 -6.71 15.02
C ARG A 135 7.58 -7.75 13.90
N PRO A 136 7.92 -9.03 14.15
CA PRO A 136 7.70 -10.11 13.20
C PRO A 136 6.23 -10.13 12.73
N TYR A 137 6.00 -10.55 11.48
CA TYR A 137 4.67 -10.67 10.86
C TYR A 137 3.90 -9.35 10.60
N THR A 138 4.54 -8.19 10.75
CA THR A 138 3.91 -6.91 10.41
C THR A 138 4.20 -6.50 8.95
N TYR A 139 3.25 -6.74 8.04
CA TYR A 139 3.30 -6.34 6.63
C TYR A 139 2.42 -5.11 6.36
N LEU A 140 3.06 -3.93 6.29
CA LEU A 140 2.40 -2.63 6.05
C LEU A 140 3.27 -1.77 5.10
N PRO A 141 3.53 -2.22 3.86
CA PRO A 141 4.47 -1.54 2.95
C PRO A 141 3.99 -0.14 2.52
N PHE A 142 2.69 0.12 2.59
CA PHE A 142 2.07 1.41 2.26
C PHE A 142 1.49 2.12 3.49
N GLY A 143 1.83 1.66 4.70
CA GLY A 143 1.24 2.16 5.94
C GLY A 143 -0.26 1.85 6.09
N ALA A 144 -0.88 2.44 7.10
CA ALA A 144 -2.30 2.35 7.38
C ALA A 144 -2.81 3.66 8.01
N GLY A 145 -4.12 3.91 7.94
CA GLY A 145 -4.75 5.10 8.53
C GLY A 145 -4.63 6.38 7.69
N PRO A 146 -4.84 7.57 8.28
CA PRO A 146 -4.90 8.84 7.56
C PRO A 146 -3.59 9.24 6.84
N ARG A 147 -2.47 8.61 7.22
CA ARG A 147 -1.15 8.82 6.63
C ARG A 147 -0.68 7.60 5.81
N SER A 148 -1.62 6.77 5.36
CA SER A 148 -1.35 5.73 4.36
C SER A 148 -0.86 6.35 3.05
N CYS A 149 -0.10 5.57 2.28
CA CYS A 149 0.50 6.03 1.04
C CYS A 149 -0.58 6.40 0.02
N ILE A 150 -0.68 7.69 -0.28
CA ILE A 150 -1.58 8.22 -1.33
C ILE A 150 -1.22 7.68 -2.72
N GLY A 151 0.06 7.35 -2.94
CA GLY A 151 0.59 6.82 -4.20
C GLY A 151 0.48 5.30 -4.36
N MET A 152 -0.12 4.56 -3.41
CA MET A 152 -0.15 3.10 -3.42
C MET A 152 -0.63 2.50 -4.75
N ARG A 153 -1.75 3.02 -5.29
CA ARG A 153 -2.33 2.51 -6.54
C ARG A 153 -1.40 2.76 -7.72
N LEU A 154 -0.85 3.97 -7.82
CA LEU A 154 0.09 4.34 -8.87
C LEU A 154 1.37 3.51 -8.79
N ALA A 155 1.92 3.31 -7.59
CA ALA A 155 3.11 2.50 -7.38
C ALA A 155 2.91 1.05 -7.84
N LEU A 156 1.81 0.41 -7.44
CA LEU A 156 1.51 -0.95 -7.87
C LEU A 156 1.25 -1.05 -9.38
N GLN A 157 0.57 -0.07 -9.98
CA GLN A 157 0.37 -0.01 -11.43
C GLN A 157 1.70 0.12 -12.18
N ALA A 158 2.55 1.07 -11.78
CA ALA A 158 3.83 1.32 -12.42
C ALA A 158 4.77 0.10 -12.31
N VAL A 159 4.93 -0.47 -11.10
CA VAL A 159 5.80 -1.63 -10.89
C VAL A 159 5.30 -2.84 -11.68
N LYS A 160 3.99 -3.14 -11.66
CA LYS A 160 3.43 -4.27 -12.42
C LYS A 160 3.63 -4.10 -13.92
N LEU A 161 3.37 -2.90 -14.45
CA LEU A 161 3.53 -2.62 -15.87
C LEU A 161 5.00 -2.76 -16.29
N CYS A 162 5.92 -2.16 -15.53
CA CYS A 162 7.36 -2.27 -15.80
C CYS A 162 7.86 -3.72 -15.73
N LEU A 163 7.47 -4.48 -14.70
CA LEU A 163 7.89 -5.89 -14.56
C LEU A 163 7.32 -6.77 -15.67
N LEU A 164 6.05 -6.59 -16.04
CA LEU A 164 5.44 -7.36 -17.13
C LEU A 164 6.19 -7.16 -18.46
N HIS A 165 6.45 -5.90 -18.84
CA HIS A 165 7.16 -5.59 -20.08
C HIS A 165 8.63 -6.04 -20.04
N SER A 166 9.27 -5.93 -18.87
CA SER A 166 10.64 -6.41 -18.69
C SER A 166 10.72 -7.92 -18.82
N LEU A 167 9.80 -8.65 -18.19
CA LEU A 167 9.78 -10.12 -18.21
C LEU A 167 9.36 -10.69 -19.55
N HIS A 168 8.50 -10.02 -20.30
CA HIS A 168 8.19 -10.47 -21.66
C HIS A 168 9.45 -10.50 -22.55
N ASN A 169 10.29 -9.47 -22.47
CA ASN A 169 11.40 -9.28 -23.41
C ASN A 169 12.77 -9.71 -22.86
N VAL A 170 12.93 -9.82 -21.54
CA VAL A 170 14.23 -10.02 -20.89
C VAL A 170 14.16 -11.15 -19.87
N GLN A 171 15.25 -11.90 -19.76
CA GLN A 171 15.48 -12.86 -18.70
C GLN A 171 16.56 -12.31 -17.76
N PHE A 172 16.20 -12.06 -16.51
CA PHE A 172 17.15 -11.77 -15.44
C PHE A 172 18.00 -13.02 -15.12
N VAL A 173 19.31 -12.84 -15.01
CA VAL A 173 20.27 -13.90 -14.71
C VAL A 173 21.23 -13.40 -13.64
N SER A 174 21.50 -14.21 -12.63
CA SER A 174 22.54 -13.93 -11.64
C SER A 174 23.92 -14.24 -12.21
N THR A 175 24.88 -13.34 -11.99
CA THR A 175 26.28 -13.51 -12.43
C THR A 175 27.16 -13.81 -11.22
N ALA A 176 28.36 -14.36 -11.42
CA ALA A 176 29.32 -14.64 -10.34
C ALA A 176 29.66 -13.41 -9.46
N ALA A 177 29.46 -12.19 -9.98
CA ALA A 177 29.65 -10.94 -9.24
C ALA A 177 28.45 -10.55 -8.35
N THR A 178 27.29 -11.20 -8.52
CA THR A 178 26.08 -10.93 -7.73
C THR A 178 26.27 -11.49 -6.32
N GLN A 179 26.57 -10.63 -5.35
CA GLN A 179 26.69 -11.03 -3.94
C GLN A 179 25.31 -11.37 -3.39
N VAL A 180 24.98 -12.65 -3.31
CA VAL A 180 23.78 -13.10 -2.61
C VAL A 180 23.99 -12.85 -1.12
N GLY A 181 23.39 -11.79 -0.59
CA GLY A 181 23.41 -11.48 0.83
C GLY A 181 22.97 -12.72 1.62
N LYS A 182 23.89 -13.32 2.39
CA LYS A 182 23.64 -14.50 3.21
C LYS A 182 22.65 -14.16 4.32
N ARG A 183 21.34 -14.16 4.02
CA ARG A 183 20.33 -14.22 5.07
C ARG A 183 20.30 -15.68 5.54
N THR A 184 21.08 -15.94 6.59
CA THR A 184 21.24 -17.23 7.28
C THR A 184 19.95 -18.04 7.22
N THR A 185 19.96 -19.11 6.44
CA THR A 185 18.92 -20.14 6.45
C THR A 185 18.97 -20.81 7.82
N LEU A 186 18.30 -20.24 8.83
CA LEU A 186 17.99 -20.94 10.07
C LEU A 186 16.84 -21.91 9.78
N THR A 187 17.08 -22.92 8.95
CA THR A 187 16.26 -24.13 8.94
C THR A 187 16.62 -24.90 10.20
N LYS A 188 16.02 -24.52 11.33
CA LYS A 188 15.94 -25.43 12.46
C LYS A 188 15.01 -26.54 12.00
N ARG A 189 15.59 -27.61 11.45
CA ARG A 189 14.91 -28.87 11.18
C ARG A 189 14.42 -29.37 12.55
N ILE A 190 13.17 -29.03 12.90
CA ILE A 190 12.48 -29.67 14.01
C ILE A 190 12.15 -31.06 13.49
N VAL A 191 13.05 -32.00 13.75
CA VAL A 191 12.75 -33.42 13.70
C VAL A 191 11.86 -33.66 14.93
N PHE A 192 10.61 -34.02 14.70
CA PHE A 192 9.81 -34.69 15.71
C PHE A 192 10.14 -36.18 15.56
N ASP A 193 10.80 -36.74 16.58
CA ASP A 193 10.82 -38.19 16.82
C ASP A 193 9.44 -38.67 17.28
#